data_AF-A0A519SQI6-F1
#
_entry.id   AF-A0A519SQI6-F1
#
_cell.length_a   1.000
_cell.length_b   1.000
_cell.length_c   1.000
_cell.angle_alpha   90.00
_cell.angle_beta   90.00
_cell.angle_gamma   90.00
#
_symmetry.space_group_name_H-M   'P 1'
#
loop_
_entity.id
_entity.type
_entity.pdbx_description
1 polymer ?
#
loop_
_entity_poly.entity_id
_entity_poly.type
_entity_poly.pdbx_seq_one_letter_code
_entity_poly.pdbx_strand_id
1 'polypeptide(L)'
;FNTNVLCFGNPDYDGELLTGQLHPRRIFEGVRKGIEDGGNKSGVPTVNGAIVFDDRYRGKPLVYCGTGAVMPMQLAGQDSWEKVILPGDRIIMAGGRVGKDGIHGATFSSIELDEAAPATAVQIGSPITQKLAMDFLILATRRGLIRCSTDNGAGGLSSSIGELALIPGGAVVELEKVPLKYPGLKPWEIFLSESQERFTLAVEPAKLDELLALGREMEVELTDIGFFNAEGSLDVLYDNKPIAGLSLEFLHEGVPRKTLLAEYVKPAAQEPVLPPSLDYNDVLLKLMGSLNICSRESVIRQYDHEVKGRTIVKPLMGATGQAPQDAAVVRFNFES
;
A
#
# COMPACT_ATOMS: atom_id res chain seq x y z
N PHE A 1 11.82 -5.93 3.81
CA PHE A 1 12.59 -4.90 3.11
C PHE A 1 11.69 -4.28 2.07
N ASN A 2 11.95 -3.03 1.69
CA ASN A 2 11.20 -2.30 0.68
C ASN A 2 12.00 -2.20 -0.62
N THR A 3 11.29 -2.05 -1.73
CA THR A 3 11.83 -1.74 -3.06
C THR A 3 10.88 -0.77 -3.77
N ASN A 4 11.36 -0.03 -4.75
CA ASN A 4 10.51 0.84 -5.56
C ASN A 4 10.90 0.88 -7.04
N VAL A 5 9.92 1.13 -7.91
CA VAL A 5 10.15 1.46 -9.33
C VAL A 5 9.34 2.71 -9.63
N LEU A 6 10.04 3.76 -10.03
CA LEU A 6 9.48 5.09 -10.17
C LEU A 6 9.65 5.59 -11.60
N CYS A 7 8.57 6.07 -12.21
CA CYS A 7 8.59 6.64 -13.56
C CYS A 7 8.05 8.07 -13.52
N PHE A 8 8.85 9.02 -14.00
CA PHE A 8 8.53 10.45 -13.99
C PHE A 8 8.77 11.11 -15.34
N GLY A 9 8.15 12.26 -15.56
CA GLY A 9 8.58 13.18 -16.62
C GLY A 9 9.90 13.86 -16.27
N ASN A 10 10.53 14.54 -17.25
CA ASN A 10 11.78 15.26 -17.02
C ASN A 10 11.64 16.33 -15.91
N PRO A 11 12.43 16.28 -14.82
CA PRO A 11 12.40 17.27 -13.74
C PRO A 11 12.91 18.66 -14.16
N ASP A 12 13.59 18.78 -15.30
CA ASP A 12 14.04 20.03 -15.91
C ASP A 12 13.10 20.49 -17.05
N TYR A 13 11.90 19.90 -17.18
CA TYR A 13 10.94 20.26 -18.22
C TYR A 13 10.56 21.75 -18.17
N ASP A 14 10.72 22.46 -19.28
CA ASP A 14 10.51 23.90 -19.41
C ASP A 14 9.32 24.27 -20.33
N GLY A 15 8.63 23.26 -20.86
CA GLY A 15 7.48 23.46 -21.73
C GLY A 15 6.17 23.73 -20.98
N GLU A 16 5.09 23.82 -21.74
CA GLU A 16 3.74 24.03 -21.20
C GLU A 16 3.26 22.78 -20.43
N LEU A 17 2.64 23.03 -19.27
CA LEU A 17 1.99 22.01 -18.44
C LEU A 17 0.50 21.98 -18.73
N LEU A 18 -0.12 20.81 -18.61
CA LEU A 18 -1.58 20.69 -18.65
C LEU A 18 -2.18 21.45 -17.46
N THR A 19 -3.40 21.96 -17.62
CA THR A 19 -4.12 22.62 -16.52
C THR A 19 -4.23 21.68 -15.31
N GLY A 20 -3.90 22.18 -14.12
CA GLY A 20 -3.91 21.40 -12.88
C GLY A 20 -2.74 20.41 -12.70
N GLN A 21 -1.89 20.23 -13.71
CA GLN A 21 -0.74 19.34 -13.62
C GLN A 21 0.36 19.94 -12.72
N LEU A 22 0.85 19.14 -11.78
CA LEU A 22 2.04 19.50 -11.01
C LEU A 22 3.31 19.32 -11.85
N HIS A 23 4.25 20.24 -11.69
CA HIS A 23 5.55 20.15 -12.35
C HIS A 23 6.26 18.82 -12.03
N PRO A 24 6.89 18.11 -13.00
CA PRO A 24 7.52 16.81 -12.77
C PRO A 24 8.55 16.81 -11.62
N ARG A 25 9.32 17.90 -11.46
CA ARG A 25 10.22 18.09 -10.31
C ARG A 25 9.49 17.99 -8.97
N ARG A 26 8.36 18.68 -8.84
CA ARG A 26 7.57 18.69 -7.60
C ARG A 26 7.01 17.30 -7.29
N ILE A 27 6.55 16.58 -8.32
CA ILE A 27 6.08 15.20 -8.18
C ILE A 27 7.23 14.29 -7.72
N PHE A 28 8.36 14.35 -8.40
CA PHE A 28 9.56 13.56 -8.08
C PHE A 28 10.02 13.79 -6.63
N GLU A 29 10.18 15.05 -6.22
CA GLU A 29 10.59 15.41 -4.86
C GLU A 29 9.56 14.98 -3.81
N GLY A 30 8.27 15.14 -4.10
CA GLY A 30 7.18 14.75 -3.22
C GLY A 30 7.08 13.24 -3.02
N VAL A 31 7.13 12.45 -4.10
CA VAL A 31 7.12 10.99 -4.04
C VAL A 31 8.34 10.47 -3.30
N ARG A 32 9.53 10.98 -3.63
CA ARG A 32 10.77 10.64 -2.95
C ARG A 32 10.68 10.92 -1.44
N LYS A 33 10.14 12.08 -1.05
CA LYS A 33 9.94 12.44 0.36
C LYS A 33 8.91 11.55 1.05
N GLY A 34 7.82 11.18 0.36
CA GLY A 34 6.82 10.26 0.89
C GLY A 34 7.38 8.85 1.15
N ILE A 35 8.20 8.33 0.23
CA ILE A 35 8.87 7.03 0.38
C ILE A 35 9.87 7.06 1.55
N GLU A 36 10.67 8.12 1.65
CA GLU A 36 11.56 8.35 2.79
C GLU A 36 10.79 8.35 4.10
N ASP A 37 9.73 9.15 4.19
CA ASP A 37 8.96 9.31 5.42
C ASP A 37 8.27 8.01 5.83
N GLY A 38 7.66 7.28 4.89
CA GLY A 38 7.02 6.00 5.17
C GLY A 38 8.02 4.89 5.52
N GLY A 39 9.06 4.70 4.71
CA GLY A 39 10.05 3.64 4.91
C GLY A 39 10.90 3.82 6.16
N ASN A 40 11.47 5.02 6.35
CA ASN A 40 12.40 5.27 7.45
C ASN A 40 11.66 5.22 8.79
N LYS A 41 10.48 5.85 8.89
CA LYS A 41 9.71 5.90 10.15
C LYS A 41 9.02 4.58 10.48
N SER A 42 8.69 3.74 9.49
CA SER A 42 8.21 2.37 9.73
C SER A 42 9.33 1.38 10.09
N GLY A 43 10.60 1.78 9.95
CA GLY A 43 11.75 0.92 10.27
C GLY A 43 11.86 -0.27 9.32
N VAL A 44 11.51 -0.09 8.04
CA VAL A 44 11.70 -1.09 6.99
C VAL A 44 12.64 -0.52 5.93
N PRO A 45 13.85 -1.10 5.73
CA PRO A 45 14.85 -0.51 4.86
C PRO A 45 14.42 -0.63 3.39
N THR A 46 14.62 0.42 2.61
CA THR A 46 14.46 0.39 1.15
C THR A 46 15.78 -0.05 0.53
N VAL A 47 15.90 -1.32 0.13
CA VAL A 47 17.20 -1.92 -0.20
C VAL A 47 17.53 -1.90 -1.68
N ASN A 48 16.56 -1.66 -2.56
CA ASN A 48 16.74 -1.59 -4.00
C ASN A 48 15.68 -0.66 -4.63
N GLY A 49 15.88 -0.28 -5.89
CA GLY A 49 14.85 0.36 -6.69
C GLY A 49 15.35 0.84 -8.06
N ALA A 50 14.44 1.45 -8.83
CA ALA A 50 14.73 2.01 -10.14
C ALA A 50 13.99 3.33 -10.35
N ILE A 51 14.61 4.24 -11.12
CA ILE A 51 14.00 5.51 -11.53
C ILE A 51 14.19 5.68 -13.03
N VAL A 52 13.08 5.85 -13.74
CA VAL A 52 13.04 6.08 -15.18
C VAL A 52 12.40 7.45 -15.45
N PHE A 53 13.06 8.24 -16.29
CA PHE A 53 12.56 9.52 -16.77
C PHE A 53 12.16 9.41 -18.24
N ASP A 54 10.90 9.70 -18.54
CA ASP A 54 10.34 9.78 -19.89
C ASP A 54 9.13 10.72 -19.88
N ASP A 55 9.04 11.62 -20.86
CA ASP A 55 8.03 12.66 -20.88
C ASP A 55 6.59 12.14 -21.03
N ARG A 56 6.42 10.86 -21.42
CA ARG A 56 5.12 10.18 -21.41
C ARG A 56 4.56 9.99 -19.99
N TYR A 57 5.41 10.03 -18.97
CA TYR A 57 4.98 9.97 -17.56
C TYR A 57 4.70 11.34 -16.94
N ARG A 58 4.77 12.44 -17.71
CA ARG A 58 4.46 13.79 -17.19
C ARG A 58 3.03 13.88 -16.69
N GLY A 59 2.07 13.39 -17.48
CA GLY A 59 0.64 13.49 -17.14
C GLY A 59 0.24 12.57 -15.98
N LYS A 60 0.80 11.37 -15.93
CA LYS A 60 0.58 10.39 -14.86
C LYS A 60 1.89 9.67 -14.53
N PRO A 61 2.54 9.98 -13.40
CA PRO A 61 3.73 9.25 -12.97
C PRO A 61 3.35 7.82 -12.58
N LEU A 62 4.31 6.91 -12.63
CA LEU A 62 4.15 5.56 -12.08
C LEU A 62 4.97 5.43 -10.81
N VAL A 63 4.32 5.03 -9.71
CA VAL A 63 4.93 4.87 -8.40
C VAL A 63 4.62 3.47 -7.91
N TYR A 64 5.57 2.56 -8.10
CA TYR A 64 5.47 1.20 -7.58
C TYR A 64 6.30 1.09 -6.31
N CYS A 65 5.65 0.76 -5.19
CA CYS A 65 6.30 0.47 -3.92
C CYS A 65 6.00 -0.98 -3.55
N GLY A 66 7.03 -1.76 -3.28
CA GLY A 66 6.92 -3.18 -2.92
C GLY A 66 7.59 -3.47 -1.58
N THR A 67 7.06 -4.46 -0.87
CA THR A 67 7.64 -4.97 0.38
C THR A 67 7.84 -6.47 0.27
N GLY A 68 9.05 -6.93 0.57
CA GLY A 68 9.39 -8.35 0.73
C GLY A 68 9.59 -8.71 2.20
N ALA A 69 9.03 -9.83 2.63
CA ALA A 69 9.19 -10.38 3.97
C ALA A 69 9.22 -11.91 3.93
N VAL A 70 9.64 -12.51 5.04
CA VAL A 70 9.56 -13.96 5.26
C VAL A 70 8.56 -14.25 6.36
N MET A 71 7.79 -15.31 6.18
CA MET A 71 6.86 -15.85 7.15
C MET A 71 7.29 -17.29 7.49
N PRO A 72 7.16 -17.72 8.76
CA PRO A 72 7.38 -19.13 9.09
C PRO A 72 6.35 -19.98 8.37
N MET A 73 6.69 -21.21 7.95
CA MET A 73 5.73 -22.10 7.29
C MET A 73 4.51 -22.38 8.17
N GLN A 74 4.74 -22.53 9.48
CA GLN A 74 3.69 -22.77 10.45
C GLN A 74 3.73 -21.76 11.58
N LEU A 75 2.54 -21.43 12.09
CA LEU A 75 2.33 -20.58 13.23
C LEU A 75 1.24 -21.18 14.12
N ALA A 76 1.54 -21.36 15.41
CA ALA A 76 0.61 -21.98 16.37
C ALA A 76 0.03 -23.34 15.89
N GLY A 77 0.84 -24.12 15.14
CA GLY A 77 0.44 -25.44 14.63
C GLY A 77 -0.44 -25.42 13.37
N GLN A 78 -0.60 -24.26 12.73
CA GLN A 78 -1.33 -24.09 11.47
C GLN A 78 -0.40 -23.55 10.39
N ASP A 79 -0.71 -23.85 9.13
CA ASP A 79 0.01 -23.32 7.99
C ASP A 79 -0.27 -21.81 7.88
N SER A 80 0.79 -21.01 7.83
CA SER A 80 0.68 -19.55 8.02
C SER A 80 0.06 -18.80 6.84
N TRP A 81 -0.12 -19.47 5.71
CA TRP A 81 -0.78 -18.93 4.51
C TRP A 81 -2.27 -19.24 4.45
N GLU A 82 -2.78 -20.11 5.33
CA GLU A 82 -4.20 -20.42 5.37
C GLU A 82 -4.97 -19.31 6.10
N LYS A 83 -6.04 -18.82 5.46
CA LYS A 83 -6.98 -17.89 6.08
C LYS A 83 -8.17 -18.69 6.60
N VAL A 84 -8.34 -18.72 7.92
CA VAL A 84 -9.47 -19.38 8.58
C VAL A 84 -10.31 -18.36 9.31
N ILE A 85 -11.63 -18.39 9.07
CA ILE A 85 -12.63 -17.59 9.79
C ILE A 85 -13.83 -18.51 10.03
N LEU A 86 -14.33 -18.53 11.27
CA LEU A 86 -15.47 -19.34 11.67
C LEU A 86 -16.66 -18.43 12.00
N PRO A 87 -17.90 -18.89 11.77
CA PRO A 87 -19.09 -18.21 12.27
C PRO A 87 -18.98 -17.96 13.78
N GLY A 88 -19.27 -16.72 14.20
CA GLY A 88 -19.13 -16.25 15.57
C GLY A 88 -17.80 -15.56 15.89
N ASP A 89 -16.78 -15.64 15.02
CA ASP A 89 -15.56 -14.84 15.18
C ASP A 89 -15.90 -13.35 15.13
N ARG A 90 -15.24 -12.57 15.99
CA ARG A 90 -15.42 -11.11 16.10
C ARG A 90 -14.62 -10.39 15.02
N ILE A 91 -15.19 -9.30 14.53
CA ILE A 91 -14.54 -8.38 13.59
C ILE A 91 -13.91 -7.26 14.40
N ILE A 92 -12.58 -7.24 14.47
CA ILE A 92 -11.84 -6.20 15.18
C ILE A 92 -11.18 -5.28 14.18
N MET A 93 -11.44 -3.99 14.28
CA MET A 93 -10.66 -2.97 13.59
C MET A 93 -9.46 -2.59 14.45
N ALA A 94 -8.26 -2.62 13.87
CA ALA A 94 -7.02 -2.25 14.53
C ALA A 94 -6.36 -1.05 13.84
N GLY A 95 -5.83 -0.11 14.61
CA GLY A 95 -5.00 0.99 14.11
C GLY A 95 -5.70 2.34 14.03
N GLY A 96 -5.53 3.06 12.92
CA GLY A 96 -5.95 4.45 12.75
C GLY A 96 -7.46 4.68 12.79
N ARG A 97 -7.90 5.84 13.27
CA ARG A 97 -9.32 6.21 13.28
C ARG A 97 -9.84 6.59 11.89
N VAL A 98 -11.14 6.44 11.68
CA VAL A 98 -11.82 6.72 10.41
C VAL A 98 -12.14 8.21 10.26
N GLY A 99 -11.73 8.78 9.14
CA GLY A 99 -12.10 10.12 8.67
C GLY A 99 -12.65 10.09 7.25
N LYS A 100 -12.98 11.26 6.72
CA LYS A 100 -13.40 11.45 5.32
C LYS A 100 -12.21 11.44 4.35
N ASP A 101 -11.33 10.46 4.52
CA ASP A 101 -10.08 10.35 3.76
C ASP A 101 -10.28 9.40 2.58
N GLY A 102 -9.87 9.81 1.38
CA GLY A 102 -9.81 8.92 0.21
C GLY A 102 -11.13 8.29 -0.20
N ILE A 103 -12.28 8.84 0.21
CA ILE A 103 -13.58 8.36 -0.28
C ILE A 103 -13.62 8.56 -1.79
N HIS A 104 -13.93 7.50 -2.52
CA HIS A 104 -13.80 7.36 -3.98
C HIS A 104 -12.36 7.26 -4.51
N GLY A 105 -11.33 7.06 -3.68
CA GLY A 105 -9.93 6.94 -4.10
C GLY A 105 -9.72 5.85 -5.17
N ALA A 106 -10.31 4.66 -4.95
CA ALA A 106 -10.30 3.59 -5.95
C ALA A 106 -11.00 3.98 -7.27
N THR A 107 -12.12 4.70 -7.20
CA THR A 107 -12.84 5.22 -8.36
C THR A 107 -12.02 6.28 -9.10
N PHE A 108 -11.35 7.18 -8.37
CA PHE A 108 -10.45 8.20 -8.91
C PHE A 108 -9.23 7.59 -9.60
N SER A 109 -8.68 6.49 -9.07
CA SER A 109 -7.57 5.77 -9.72
C SER A 109 -7.95 5.16 -11.08
N SER A 110 -9.25 4.94 -11.29
CA SER A 110 -9.84 4.24 -12.44
C SER A 110 -10.42 5.17 -13.53
N ILE A 111 -10.47 6.48 -13.28
CA ILE A 111 -10.88 7.49 -14.27
C ILE A 111 -9.67 8.25 -14.82
N GLU A 112 -9.84 8.89 -15.98
CA GLU A 112 -8.84 9.85 -16.47
C GLU A 112 -8.70 11.01 -15.48
N LEU A 113 -7.47 11.51 -15.31
CA LEU A 113 -7.20 12.67 -14.46
C LEU A 113 -7.79 13.91 -15.14
N ASP A 114 -8.76 14.54 -14.49
CA ASP A 114 -9.39 15.79 -14.92
C ASP A 114 -9.29 16.86 -13.80
N GLU A 115 -9.47 18.12 -14.16
CA GLU A 115 -9.34 19.32 -13.31
C GLU A 115 -10.27 19.29 -12.07
N ALA A 116 -11.31 18.47 -12.10
CA ALA A 116 -12.29 18.31 -11.01
C ALA A 116 -11.84 17.38 -9.87
N ALA A 117 -10.60 16.87 -9.88
CA ALA A 117 -10.10 15.97 -8.85
C ALA A 117 -10.12 16.62 -7.45
N PRO A 118 -10.90 16.09 -6.48
CA PRO A 118 -11.07 16.71 -5.18
C PRO A 118 -9.83 16.52 -4.30
N ALA A 119 -9.51 17.56 -3.51
CA ALA A 119 -8.42 17.54 -2.53
C ALA A 119 -8.54 16.43 -1.46
N THR A 120 -9.70 15.80 -1.32
CA THR A 120 -9.95 14.67 -0.40
C THR A 120 -9.23 13.38 -0.81
N ALA A 121 -8.65 13.32 -2.01
CA ALA A 121 -7.80 12.21 -2.46
C ALA A 121 -6.41 12.20 -1.79
N VAL A 122 -6.02 13.27 -1.09
CA VAL A 122 -4.71 13.35 -0.40
C VAL A 122 -4.72 12.44 0.82
N GLN A 123 -4.03 11.32 0.71
CA GLN A 123 -3.79 10.40 1.82
C GLN A 123 -2.67 10.93 2.71
N ILE A 124 -2.96 11.12 4.00
CA ILE A 124 -1.95 11.46 5.00
C ILE A 124 -1.71 10.21 5.83
N GLY A 125 -0.53 9.60 5.66
CA GLY A 125 -0.13 8.45 6.45
C GLY A 125 0.40 8.84 7.84
N SER A 126 0.29 7.92 8.78
CA SER A 126 0.86 7.94 10.12
C SER A 126 1.85 6.78 10.30
N PRO A 127 3.12 6.94 9.88
CA PRO A 127 4.09 5.85 9.94
C PRO A 127 4.34 5.28 11.35
N ILE A 128 4.15 6.09 12.39
CA ILE A 128 4.26 5.64 13.79
C ILE A 128 3.09 4.71 14.14
N THR A 129 1.85 5.07 13.78
CA THR A 129 0.69 4.20 13.95
C THR A 129 0.88 2.89 13.19
N GLN A 130 1.39 2.96 11.94
CA GLN A 130 1.71 1.78 11.15
C GLN A 130 2.74 0.88 11.85
N LYS A 131 3.79 1.47 12.43
CA LYS A 131 4.85 0.74 13.15
C LYS A 131 4.30 0.02 14.38
N LEU A 132 3.52 0.71 15.21
CA LEU A 132 2.87 0.13 16.40
C LEU A 132 1.95 -1.04 15.99
N ALA A 133 1.08 -0.81 15.00
CA ALA A 133 0.18 -1.83 14.49
C ALA A 133 0.93 -3.05 13.92
N MET A 134 2.02 -2.83 13.16
CA MET A 134 2.82 -3.91 12.59
C MET A 134 3.46 -4.79 13.68
N ASP A 135 4.04 -4.18 14.71
CA ASP A 135 4.66 -4.93 15.81
C ASP A 135 3.61 -5.71 16.62
N PHE A 136 2.47 -5.07 16.87
CA PHE A 136 1.31 -5.69 17.50
C PHE A 136 0.81 -6.90 16.71
N LEU A 137 0.58 -6.75 15.41
CA LEU A 137 0.12 -7.83 14.54
C LEU A 137 1.08 -9.02 14.57
N ILE A 138 2.39 -8.78 14.42
CA ILE A 138 3.39 -9.85 14.47
C ILE A 138 3.33 -10.61 15.80
N LEU A 139 3.23 -9.89 16.93
CA LEU A 139 3.20 -10.50 18.25
C LEU A 139 1.87 -11.23 18.52
N ALA A 140 0.73 -10.61 18.21
CA ALA A 140 -0.61 -11.17 18.39
C ALA A 140 -0.80 -12.45 17.56
N THR A 141 -0.36 -12.43 16.30
CA THR A 141 -0.39 -13.59 15.40
C THR A 141 0.53 -14.70 15.93
N ARG A 142 1.74 -14.38 16.43
CA ARG A 142 2.63 -15.37 17.07
C ARG A 142 2.06 -16.01 18.33
N ARG A 143 1.26 -15.27 19.11
CA ARG A 143 0.52 -15.78 20.27
C ARG A 143 -0.75 -16.56 19.88
N GLY A 144 -1.09 -16.62 18.59
CA GLY A 144 -2.29 -17.31 18.10
C GLY A 144 -3.59 -16.60 18.45
N LEU A 145 -3.54 -15.27 18.65
CA LEU A 145 -4.71 -14.45 19.03
C LEU A 145 -5.56 -14.02 17.84
N ILE A 146 -4.98 -14.04 16.63
CA ILE A 146 -5.62 -13.62 15.38
C ILE A 146 -5.77 -14.86 14.51
N ARG A 147 -6.98 -15.14 14.02
CA ARG A 147 -7.19 -16.21 13.04
C ARG A 147 -6.91 -15.76 11.61
N CYS A 148 -7.37 -14.55 11.29
CA CYS A 148 -7.19 -13.95 9.98
C CYS A 148 -7.04 -12.44 10.12
N SER A 149 -6.29 -11.82 9.21
CA SER A 149 -6.18 -10.37 9.12
C SER A 149 -6.08 -9.94 7.66
N THR A 150 -6.57 -8.74 7.37
CA THR A 150 -6.34 -8.06 6.10
C THR A 150 -6.20 -6.55 6.34
N ASP A 151 -5.46 -5.86 5.49
CA ASP A 151 -5.37 -4.40 5.52
C ASP A 151 -6.64 -3.73 5.00
N ASN A 152 -6.90 -2.49 5.42
CA ASN A 152 -7.98 -1.66 4.87
C ASN A 152 -7.40 -0.66 3.85
N GLY A 153 -7.37 -1.07 2.59
CA GLY A 153 -6.95 -0.23 1.46
C GLY A 153 -8.12 0.42 0.73
N ALA A 154 -8.16 0.23 -0.59
CA ALA A 154 -9.23 0.71 -1.47
C ALA A 154 -10.60 0.18 -1.02
N GLY A 155 -11.59 1.07 -0.93
CA GLY A 155 -12.92 0.71 -0.41
C GLY A 155 -12.98 0.44 1.11
N GLY A 156 -11.85 0.49 1.83
CA GLY A 156 -11.83 0.50 3.29
C GLY A 156 -12.44 -0.74 3.96
N LEU A 157 -13.33 -0.50 4.93
CA LEU A 157 -13.99 -1.58 5.68
C LEU A 157 -14.92 -2.40 4.79
N SER A 158 -15.53 -1.78 3.76
CA SER A 158 -16.46 -2.51 2.88
C SER A 158 -15.77 -3.57 2.04
N SER A 159 -14.60 -3.28 1.47
CA SER A 159 -13.82 -4.27 0.70
C SER A 159 -13.24 -5.32 1.64
N SER A 160 -12.48 -4.90 2.65
CA SER A 160 -11.82 -5.83 3.59
C SER A 160 -12.78 -6.81 4.27
N ILE A 161 -13.89 -6.33 4.84
CA ILE A 161 -14.87 -7.22 5.50
C ILE A 161 -15.66 -8.00 4.45
N GLY A 162 -16.05 -7.37 3.34
CA GLY A 162 -16.80 -8.05 2.27
C GLY A 162 -16.02 -9.20 1.60
N GLU A 163 -14.70 -9.07 1.47
CA GLU A 163 -13.82 -10.14 1.01
C GLU A 163 -13.64 -11.24 2.06
N LEU A 164 -13.41 -10.87 3.32
CA LEU A 164 -13.26 -11.85 4.40
C LEU A 164 -14.55 -12.62 4.68
N ALA A 165 -15.73 -12.00 4.50
CA ALA A 165 -17.04 -12.63 4.70
C ALA A 165 -17.29 -13.82 3.77
N LEU A 166 -16.58 -13.94 2.64
CA LEU A 166 -16.66 -15.12 1.77
C LEU A 166 -16.16 -16.41 2.46
N ILE A 167 -15.24 -16.30 3.42
CA ILE A 167 -14.65 -17.45 4.11
C ILE A 167 -15.67 -18.16 5.00
N PRO A 168 -16.36 -17.48 5.94
CA PRO A 168 -17.38 -18.09 6.79
C PRO A 168 -18.78 -18.11 6.15
N GLY A 169 -19.02 -17.29 5.13
CA GLY A 169 -20.29 -17.19 4.41
C GLY A 169 -21.17 -16.00 4.80
N GLY A 170 -20.69 -15.04 5.58
CA GLY A 170 -21.43 -13.82 5.92
C GLY A 170 -20.77 -12.98 7.01
N ALA A 171 -21.30 -11.78 7.22
CA ALA A 171 -20.87 -10.88 8.29
C ALA A 171 -21.93 -9.85 8.67
N VAL A 172 -21.91 -9.42 9.93
CA VAL A 172 -22.65 -8.26 10.43
C VAL A 172 -21.65 -7.22 10.93
N VAL A 173 -21.76 -5.98 10.42
CA VAL A 173 -20.90 -4.85 10.79
C VAL A 173 -21.71 -3.78 11.53
N GLU A 174 -21.20 -3.32 12.67
CA GLU A 174 -21.82 -2.31 13.54
C GLU A 174 -21.03 -0.99 13.43
N LEU A 175 -21.46 -0.11 12.52
CA LEU A 175 -20.69 1.09 12.17
C LEU A 175 -20.63 2.15 13.27
N GLU A 176 -21.60 2.19 14.18
CA GLU A 176 -21.60 3.09 15.34
C GLU A 176 -20.42 2.83 16.30
N LYS A 177 -19.83 1.63 16.25
CA LYS A 177 -18.67 1.25 17.06
C LYS A 177 -17.36 1.72 16.46
N VAL A 178 -17.32 2.03 15.16
CA VAL A 178 -16.08 2.37 14.45
C VAL A 178 -15.48 3.67 15.01
N PRO A 179 -14.20 3.71 15.42
CA PRO A 179 -13.60 4.89 16.00
C PRO A 179 -13.37 5.97 14.94
N LEU A 180 -13.89 7.18 15.19
CA LEU A 180 -13.84 8.30 14.24
C LEU A 180 -12.81 9.35 14.64
N LYS A 181 -12.17 9.99 13.65
CA LYS A 181 -11.28 11.16 13.85
C LYS A 181 -12.05 12.39 14.33
N TYR A 182 -13.26 12.56 13.82
CA TYR A 182 -14.17 13.66 14.15
C TYR A 182 -15.63 13.20 13.98
N PRO A 183 -16.58 13.80 14.71
CA PRO A 183 -18.00 13.46 14.58
C PRO A 183 -18.58 13.92 13.24
N GLY A 184 -19.75 13.37 12.87
CA GLY A 184 -20.56 13.85 11.75
C GLY A 184 -20.35 13.16 10.40
N LEU A 185 -19.54 12.09 10.35
CA LEU A 185 -19.48 11.21 9.18
C LEU A 185 -20.83 10.50 9.01
N LYS A 186 -21.30 10.43 7.77
CA LYS A 186 -22.45 9.60 7.41
C LYS A 186 -22.04 8.12 7.47
N PRO A 187 -22.96 7.19 7.74
CA PRO A 187 -22.61 5.77 7.87
C PRO A 187 -21.89 5.20 6.64
N TRP A 188 -22.32 5.56 5.43
CA TRP A 188 -21.62 5.13 4.21
C TRP A 188 -20.21 5.72 4.06
N GLU A 189 -19.96 6.93 4.60
CA GLU A 189 -18.63 7.54 4.61
C GLU A 189 -17.70 6.79 5.57
N ILE A 190 -18.23 6.29 6.71
CA ILE A 190 -17.47 5.45 7.64
C ILE A 190 -17.06 4.14 6.97
N PHE A 191 -18.00 3.49 6.28
CA PHE A 191 -17.79 2.16 5.71
C PHE A 191 -16.84 2.17 4.50
N LEU A 192 -16.93 3.20 3.65
CA LEU A 192 -16.14 3.34 2.41
C LEU A 192 -14.86 4.17 2.59
N SER A 193 -14.60 4.71 3.78
CA SER A 193 -13.41 5.51 4.04
C SER A 193 -12.11 4.73 3.77
N GLU A 194 -11.16 5.38 3.10
CA GLU A 194 -9.81 4.89 2.83
C GLU A 194 -8.77 5.55 3.76
N SER A 195 -9.17 5.90 5.00
CA SER A 195 -8.23 6.29 6.05
C SER A 195 -7.10 5.27 6.21
N GLN A 196 -5.89 5.74 6.48
CA GLN A 196 -4.69 4.93 6.47
C GLN A 196 -4.45 4.21 7.82
N GLU A 197 -3.49 3.27 7.81
CA GLU A 197 -3.01 2.49 8.95
C GLU A 197 -4.09 1.67 9.68
N ARG A 198 -4.97 1.01 8.94
CA ARG A 198 -6.05 0.19 9.51
C ARG A 198 -6.00 -1.25 9.02
N PHE A 199 -6.42 -2.15 9.90
CA PHE A 199 -6.51 -3.58 9.62
C PHE A 199 -7.83 -4.15 10.16
N THR A 200 -8.42 -5.08 9.43
CA THR A 200 -9.53 -5.91 9.88
C THR A 200 -8.99 -7.25 10.37
N LEU A 201 -9.33 -7.64 11.60
CA LEU A 201 -8.93 -8.90 12.23
C LEU A 201 -10.16 -9.78 12.51
N ALA A 202 -10.04 -11.06 12.24
CA ALA A 202 -10.98 -12.09 12.69
C ALA A 202 -10.43 -12.76 13.96
N VAL A 203 -11.21 -12.70 15.04
CA VAL A 203 -10.76 -13.06 16.39
C VAL A 203 -11.77 -13.97 17.06
N GLU A 204 -11.29 -15.08 17.60
CA GLU A 204 -12.11 -15.98 18.39
C GLU A 204 -12.61 -15.27 19.67
N PRO A 205 -13.91 -15.35 20.03
CA PRO A 205 -14.45 -14.66 21.20
C PRO A 205 -13.69 -14.95 22.50
N ALA A 206 -13.23 -16.18 22.70
CA ALA A 206 -12.47 -16.59 23.87
C ALA A 206 -11.08 -15.93 24.00
N LYS A 207 -10.54 -15.38 22.90
CA LYS A 207 -9.23 -14.72 22.85
C LYS A 207 -9.34 -13.19 22.80
N LEU A 208 -10.56 -12.65 22.73
CA LEU A 208 -10.80 -11.22 22.55
C LEU A 208 -10.19 -10.39 23.69
N ASP A 209 -10.43 -10.78 24.95
CA ASP A 209 -9.94 -10.04 26.11
C ASP A 209 -8.41 -9.98 26.16
N GLU A 210 -7.74 -11.08 25.80
CA GLU A 210 -6.28 -11.15 25.72
C GLU A 210 -5.75 -10.25 24.59
N LEU A 211 -6.38 -10.28 23.42
CA LEU A 211 -6.02 -9.41 22.30
C LEU A 211 -6.19 -7.92 22.66
N LEU A 212 -7.30 -7.55 23.30
CA LEU A 212 -7.57 -6.19 23.74
C LEU A 212 -6.57 -5.73 24.81
N ALA A 213 -6.15 -6.62 25.71
CA ALA A 213 -5.10 -6.33 26.68
C ALA A 213 -3.76 -6.06 25.99
N LEU A 214 -3.38 -6.90 25.02
CA LEU A 214 -2.17 -6.69 24.23
C LEU A 214 -2.21 -5.39 23.42
N GLY A 215 -3.36 -5.05 22.84
CA GLY A 215 -3.53 -3.77 22.12
C GLY A 215 -3.28 -2.57 23.03
N ARG A 216 -3.81 -2.59 24.26
CA ARG A 216 -3.54 -1.54 25.27
C ARG A 216 -2.06 -1.47 25.67
N GLU A 217 -1.43 -2.62 25.89
CA GLU A 217 0.00 -2.70 26.23
C GLU A 217 0.89 -2.11 25.13
N MET A 218 0.54 -2.36 23.86
CA MET A 218 1.30 -1.92 22.69
C MET A 218 0.82 -0.59 22.10
N GLU A 219 -0.10 0.11 22.78
CA GLU A 219 -0.66 1.39 22.34
C GLU A 219 -1.32 1.33 20.95
N VAL A 220 -1.96 0.20 20.61
CA VAL A 220 -2.75 0.01 19.39
C VAL A 220 -4.23 0.04 19.73
N GLU A 221 -4.95 0.99 19.13
CA GLU A 221 -6.41 1.09 19.26
C GLU A 221 -7.07 -0.10 18.55
N LEU A 222 -7.85 -0.87 19.31
CA LEU A 222 -8.62 -2.02 18.84
C LEU A 222 -10.09 -1.78 19.14
N THR A 223 -10.96 -2.07 18.19
CA THR A 223 -12.39 -1.89 18.38
C THR A 223 -13.16 -3.06 17.79
N ASP A 224 -14.04 -3.65 18.60
CA ASP A 224 -14.96 -4.69 18.16
C ASP A 224 -16.13 -4.04 17.42
N ILE A 225 -16.22 -4.31 16.12
CA ILE A 225 -17.15 -3.65 15.19
C ILE A 225 -18.11 -4.64 14.52
N GLY A 226 -18.23 -5.86 15.04
CA GLY A 226 -19.17 -6.83 14.48
C GLY A 226 -18.73 -8.28 14.61
N PHE A 227 -19.31 -9.15 13.81
CA PHE A 227 -18.99 -10.58 13.81
C PHE A 227 -19.24 -11.21 12.44
N PHE A 228 -18.50 -12.29 12.18
CA PHE A 228 -18.70 -13.16 11.03
C PHE A 228 -19.79 -14.20 11.29
N ASN A 229 -20.49 -14.59 10.24
CA ASN A 229 -21.57 -15.58 10.30
C ASN A 229 -21.62 -16.41 8.99
N ALA A 230 -22.68 -17.17 8.76
CA ALA A 230 -22.84 -18.06 7.58
C ALA A 230 -24.18 -17.85 6.84
N GLU A 231 -24.76 -16.65 6.94
CA GLU A 231 -26.13 -16.35 6.51
C GLU A 231 -26.23 -16.04 5.00
N GLY A 232 -25.10 -15.93 4.30
CA GLY A 232 -25.02 -15.64 2.87
C GLY A 232 -25.03 -14.14 2.53
N SER A 233 -24.98 -13.26 3.53
CA SER A 233 -25.08 -11.80 3.38
C SER A 233 -23.97 -11.04 4.10
N LEU A 234 -23.70 -9.84 3.59
CA LEU A 234 -23.00 -8.78 4.30
C LEU A 234 -24.02 -7.76 4.76
N ASP A 235 -24.28 -7.73 6.07
CA ASP A 235 -25.25 -6.84 6.69
C ASP A 235 -24.54 -5.73 7.46
N VAL A 236 -25.00 -4.49 7.27
CA VAL A 236 -24.40 -3.30 7.84
C VAL A 236 -25.44 -2.58 8.68
N LEU A 237 -25.11 -2.39 9.95
CA LEU A 237 -25.93 -1.73 10.95
C LEU A 237 -25.33 -0.36 11.31
N TYR A 238 -26.20 0.57 11.68
CA TYR A 238 -25.83 1.82 12.33
C TYR A 238 -26.88 2.15 13.40
N ASP A 239 -26.45 2.32 14.65
CA ASP A 239 -27.32 2.46 15.83
C ASP A 239 -28.36 1.33 15.94
N ASN A 240 -27.90 0.08 15.79
CA ASN A 240 -28.74 -1.14 15.73
C ASN A 240 -29.81 -1.16 14.62
N LYS A 241 -29.74 -0.27 13.62
CA LYS A 241 -30.67 -0.26 12.47
C LYS A 241 -29.96 -0.75 11.22
N PRO A 242 -30.58 -1.65 10.44
CA PRO A 242 -30.01 -2.07 9.16
C PRO A 242 -30.01 -0.89 8.18
N ILE A 243 -28.84 -0.58 7.63
CA ILE A 243 -28.66 0.47 6.62
C ILE A 243 -28.26 -0.08 5.25
N ALA A 244 -27.72 -1.30 5.21
CA ALA A 244 -27.45 -2.05 3.99
C ALA A 244 -27.45 -3.55 4.29
N GLY A 245 -27.82 -4.34 3.29
CA GLY A 245 -27.75 -5.80 3.31
C GLY A 245 -27.66 -6.29 1.88
N LEU A 246 -26.60 -7.03 1.55
CA LEU A 246 -26.36 -7.56 0.21
C LEU A 246 -25.99 -9.03 0.30
N SER A 247 -26.50 -9.86 -0.61
CA SER A 247 -26.02 -11.24 -0.72
C SER A 247 -24.57 -11.23 -1.19
N LEU A 248 -23.75 -12.13 -0.64
CA LEU A 248 -22.35 -12.26 -1.04
C LEU A 248 -22.20 -12.67 -2.50
N GLU A 249 -23.11 -13.51 -3.00
CA GLU A 249 -23.17 -13.90 -4.42
C GLU A 249 -23.36 -12.67 -5.32
N PHE A 250 -24.30 -11.78 -5.00
CA PHE A 250 -24.52 -10.57 -5.78
C PHE A 250 -23.33 -9.62 -5.68
N LEU A 251 -22.74 -9.46 -4.49
CA LEU A 251 -21.61 -8.57 -4.27
C LEU A 251 -20.38 -8.95 -5.10
N HIS A 252 -20.09 -10.26 -5.21
CA HIS A 252 -18.85 -10.74 -5.83
C HIS A 252 -19.04 -11.22 -7.28
N GLU A 253 -20.20 -11.77 -7.63
CA GLU A 253 -20.47 -12.34 -8.96
C GLU A 253 -21.50 -11.52 -9.78
N GLY A 254 -22.08 -10.47 -9.19
CA GLY A 254 -23.12 -9.66 -9.85
C GLY A 254 -22.62 -8.66 -10.89
N VAL A 255 -21.31 -8.45 -11.01
CA VAL A 255 -20.74 -7.47 -11.96
C VAL A 255 -20.66 -8.06 -13.37
N PRO A 256 -21.30 -7.44 -14.39
CA PRO A 256 -21.25 -7.95 -15.74
C PRO A 256 -19.83 -7.86 -16.32
N ARG A 257 -19.35 -8.94 -16.94
CA ARG A 257 -18.04 -8.97 -17.61
C ARG A 257 -18.07 -8.14 -18.89
N LYS A 258 -17.20 -7.14 -18.98
CA LYS A 258 -17.03 -6.30 -20.18
C LYS A 258 -16.15 -7.01 -21.20
N THR A 259 -16.68 -7.23 -22.41
CA THR A 259 -15.90 -7.71 -23.55
C THR A 259 -15.44 -6.53 -24.39
N LEU A 260 -14.14 -6.44 -24.67
CA LEU A 260 -13.52 -5.39 -25.49
C LEU A 260 -12.94 -6.01 -26.76
N LEU A 261 -13.12 -5.33 -27.89
CA LEU A 261 -12.41 -5.64 -29.14
C LEU A 261 -11.13 -4.82 -29.16
N ALA A 262 -9.99 -5.48 -29.37
CA ALA A 262 -8.69 -4.84 -29.49
C ALA A 262 -8.17 -4.97 -30.92
N GLU A 263 -7.56 -3.90 -31.43
CA GLU A 263 -6.81 -3.89 -32.67
C GLU A 263 -5.32 -3.68 -32.33
N TYR A 264 -4.46 -4.51 -32.91
CA TYR A 264 -3.01 -4.37 -32.75
C TYR A 264 -2.40 -3.82 -34.04
N VAL A 265 -1.86 -2.60 -33.95
CA VAL A 265 -1.04 -2.01 -35.00
C VAL A 265 0.41 -2.09 -34.55
N LYS A 266 1.23 -2.88 -35.24
CA LYS A 266 2.66 -2.98 -34.96
C LYS A 266 3.32 -1.62 -35.22
N PRO A 267 3.98 -0.99 -34.23
CA PRO A 267 4.74 0.23 -34.48
C PRO A 267 5.85 -0.04 -35.51
N ALA A 268 6.01 0.86 -36.49
CA ALA A 268 7.12 0.80 -37.41
C ALA A 268 8.42 1.16 -36.68
N ALA A 269 9.25 0.17 -36.38
CA ALA A 269 10.60 0.42 -35.86
C ALA A 269 11.51 0.82 -37.03
N GLN A 270 12.09 2.01 -36.95
CA GLN A 270 13.17 2.43 -37.84
C GLN A 270 14.48 2.41 -37.05
N GLU A 271 15.52 1.85 -37.64
CA GLU A 271 16.85 1.91 -37.05
C GLU A 271 17.33 3.37 -37.07
N PRO A 272 17.84 3.89 -35.94
CA PRO A 272 18.32 5.26 -35.90
C PRO A 272 19.52 5.43 -36.85
N VAL A 273 19.49 6.47 -37.68
CA VAL A 273 20.62 6.80 -38.54
C VAL A 273 21.71 7.44 -37.69
N LEU A 274 22.81 6.71 -37.50
CA LEU A 274 23.98 7.25 -36.82
C LEU A 274 24.77 8.18 -37.76
N PRO A 275 25.34 9.28 -37.24
CA PRO A 275 26.22 10.12 -38.04
C PRO A 275 27.47 9.33 -38.45
N PRO A 276 28.07 9.64 -39.62
CA PRO A 276 29.21 8.90 -40.19
C PRO A 276 30.48 8.96 -39.32
N SER A 277 30.57 9.94 -38.43
CA SER A 277 31.63 10.09 -37.43
C SER A 277 31.03 10.49 -36.10
N LEU A 278 31.41 9.81 -35.03
CA LEU A 278 31.03 10.13 -33.66
C LEU A 278 32.27 10.51 -32.86
N ASP A 279 32.20 11.60 -32.11
CA ASP A 279 33.14 11.84 -31.03
C ASP A 279 32.70 11.00 -29.82
N TYR A 280 33.41 9.89 -29.59
CA TYR A 280 33.08 8.98 -28.49
C TYR A 280 33.21 9.64 -27.11
N ASN A 281 34.06 10.66 -26.94
CA ASN A 281 34.17 11.39 -25.67
C ASN A 281 32.90 12.21 -25.41
N ASP A 282 32.42 12.95 -26.41
CA ASP A 282 31.17 13.71 -26.32
C ASP A 282 29.96 12.78 -26.10
N VAL A 283 29.89 11.66 -26.84
CA VAL A 283 28.83 10.65 -26.65
C VAL A 283 28.84 10.10 -25.22
N LEU A 284 30.01 9.74 -24.70
CA LEU A 284 30.13 9.23 -23.33
C LEU A 284 29.69 10.27 -22.30
N LEU A 285 30.09 11.53 -22.45
CA LEU A 285 29.66 12.63 -21.57
C LEU A 285 28.14 12.83 -21.60
N LYS A 286 27.52 12.76 -22.79
CA LYS A 286 26.06 12.82 -22.95
C LYS A 286 25.35 11.64 -22.29
N LEU A 287 25.88 10.43 -22.46
CA LEU A 287 25.34 9.23 -21.81
C LEU A 287 25.43 9.35 -20.29
N MET A 288 26.60 9.74 -19.75
CA MET A 288 26.78 9.92 -18.31
C MET A 288 25.91 11.04 -17.72
N GLY A 289 25.61 12.08 -18.50
CA GLY A 289 24.70 13.16 -18.12
C GLY A 289 23.22 12.82 -18.29
N SER A 290 22.87 11.73 -18.98
CA SER A 290 21.48 11.33 -19.19
C SER A 290 20.81 11.01 -17.86
N LEU A 291 19.59 11.54 -17.70
CA LEU A 291 18.76 11.27 -16.53
C LEU A 291 18.47 9.79 -16.33
N ASN A 292 18.67 8.89 -17.30
CA ASN A 292 18.44 7.45 -17.12
C ASN A 292 19.72 6.63 -16.87
N ILE A 293 20.88 7.28 -16.83
CA ILE A 293 22.20 6.64 -16.64
C ILE A 293 22.95 7.25 -15.46
N CYS A 294 22.79 8.56 -15.22
CA CYS A 294 23.50 9.27 -14.19
C CYS A 294 23.28 8.71 -12.78
N SER A 295 24.22 9.00 -11.88
CA SER A 295 24.20 8.51 -10.49
C SER A 295 22.87 8.81 -9.79
N ARG A 296 22.37 7.81 -9.06
CA ARG A 296 21.17 7.91 -8.21
C ARG A 296 21.50 8.24 -6.76
N GLU A 297 22.76 8.51 -6.45
CA GLU A 297 23.24 8.72 -5.09
C GLU A 297 22.43 9.74 -4.30
N SER A 298 22.04 10.85 -4.93
CA SER A 298 21.26 11.92 -4.29
C SER A 298 19.89 11.44 -3.80
N VAL A 299 19.28 10.43 -4.45
CA VAL A 299 18.02 9.83 -4.02
C VAL A 299 18.28 8.71 -3.03
N ILE A 300 19.22 7.82 -3.35
CA ILE A 300 19.56 6.63 -2.56
C ILE A 300 19.85 7.05 -1.11
N ARG A 301 20.73 8.04 -0.90
CA ARG A 301 21.17 8.48 0.44
C ARG A 301 20.08 9.05 1.33
N GLN A 302 18.88 9.29 0.81
CA GLN A 302 17.77 9.80 1.60
C GLN A 302 16.94 8.67 2.23
N TYR A 303 17.10 7.43 1.76
CA TYR A 303 16.42 6.28 2.34
C TYR A 303 17.31 5.57 3.35
N ASP A 304 16.70 5.04 4.40
CA ASP A 304 17.36 4.08 5.26
C ASP A 304 17.52 2.74 4.52
N HIS A 305 18.75 2.22 4.54
CA HIS A 305 19.11 0.93 3.94
C HIS A 305 19.52 -0.12 4.98
N GLU A 306 19.58 0.24 6.26
CA GLU A 306 20.35 -0.49 7.27
C GLU A 306 19.56 -0.87 8.52
N VAL A 307 18.41 -0.24 8.76
CA VAL A 307 17.56 -0.51 9.90
C VAL A 307 17.27 -2.02 9.98
N LYS A 308 17.31 -2.55 11.21
CA LYS A 308 17.32 -3.99 11.55
C LYS A 308 18.64 -4.72 11.32
N GLY A 309 19.68 -4.07 10.79
CA GLY A 309 21.05 -4.64 10.70
C GLY A 309 21.17 -5.88 9.81
N ARG A 310 20.28 -6.02 8.83
CA ARG A 310 20.14 -7.24 8.01
C ARG A 310 20.51 -7.07 6.54
N THR A 311 20.77 -5.85 6.09
CA THR A 311 21.18 -5.56 4.71
C THR A 311 22.69 -5.77 4.57
N ILE A 312 23.08 -6.80 3.82
CA ILE A 312 24.48 -7.19 3.60
C ILE A 312 25.06 -6.43 2.40
N VAL A 313 24.38 -6.50 1.25
CA VAL A 313 24.70 -5.70 0.06
C VAL A 313 23.68 -4.57 -0.02
N LYS A 314 24.16 -3.34 0.11
CA LYS A 314 23.38 -2.09 0.10
C LYS A 314 23.50 -1.45 -1.30
N PRO A 315 22.63 -0.48 -1.66
CA PRO A 315 22.70 0.17 -2.98
C PRO A 315 24.06 0.80 -3.32
N LEU A 316 24.76 1.35 -2.31
CA LEU A 316 26.11 1.93 -2.46
C LEU A 316 27.06 1.27 -1.46
N MET A 317 28.18 0.75 -1.96
CA MET A 317 29.20 0.01 -1.20
C MET A 317 30.62 0.41 -1.66
N GLY A 318 31.62 -0.43 -1.41
CA GLY A 318 33.02 -0.20 -1.79
C GLY A 318 33.80 0.63 -0.77
N ALA A 319 35.10 0.81 -1.02
CA ALA A 319 36.02 1.49 -0.09
C ALA A 319 35.60 2.93 0.26
N THR A 320 34.90 3.61 -0.66
CA THR A 320 34.40 4.98 -0.48
C THR A 320 32.90 5.05 -0.16
N GLY A 321 32.20 3.91 -0.15
CA GLY A 321 30.74 3.89 0.06
C GLY A 321 29.93 4.56 -1.06
N GLN A 322 30.44 4.53 -2.29
CA GLN A 322 29.86 5.17 -3.47
C GLN A 322 29.70 4.22 -4.67
N ALA A 323 30.24 3.00 -4.59
CA ALA A 323 30.15 2.05 -5.70
C ALA A 323 28.72 1.48 -5.79
N PRO A 324 27.99 1.69 -6.89
CA PRO A 324 26.65 1.15 -7.06
C PRO A 324 26.70 -0.38 -7.09
N GLN A 325 25.66 -1.02 -6.57
CA GLN A 325 25.50 -2.47 -6.57
C GLN A 325 24.32 -2.88 -7.45
N ASP A 326 24.43 -4.01 -8.16
CA ASP A 326 23.39 -4.48 -9.08
C ASP A 326 22.19 -5.14 -8.37
N ALA A 327 22.39 -5.60 -7.14
CA ALA A 327 21.37 -6.27 -6.36
C ALA A 327 21.57 -6.06 -4.85
N ALA A 328 20.46 -6.11 -4.11
CA ALA A 328 20.47 -6.14 -2.66
C ALA A 328 20.58 -7.58 -2.15
N VAL A 329 21.30 -7.77 -1.04
CA VAL A 329 21.37 -9.05 -0.32
C VAL A 329 20.93 -8.79 1.12
N VAL A 330 19.92 -9.53 1.58
CA VAL A 330 19.33 -9.35 2.92
C VAL A 330 19.41 -10.67 3.67
N ARG A 331 19.92 -10.62 4.90
CA ARG A 331 19.97 -11.75 5.83
C ARG A 331 18.62 -11.88 6.56
N PHE A 332 18.05 -13.09 6.61
CA PHE A 332 16.72 -13.27 7.20
C PHE A 332 16.72 -13.47 8.72
N ASN A 333 17.73 -14.13 9.27
CA ASN A 333 17.92 -14.28 10.72
C ASN A 333 19.38 -13.94 11.07
N PHE A 334 19.69 -13.75 12.36
CA PHE A 334 21.08 -13.47 12.79
C PHE A 334 21.91 -14.74 13.03
N GLU A 335 21.30 -15.91 12.79
CA GLU A 335 21.88 -17.22 13.06
C GLU A 335 22.21 -17.99 11.77
N SER A 336 21.80 -17.50 10.59
CA SER A 336 22.10 -18.07 9.25
C SER A 336 23.46 -17.65 8.76
#